data_AF-A9WVD3-F1
#
_entry.id   AF-A9WVD3-F1
#
_cell.length_a   1.000
_cell.length_b   1.000
_cell.length_c   1.000
_cell.angle_alpha   90.00
_cell.angle_beta   90.00
_cell.angle_gamma   90.00
#
_symmetry.space_group_name_H-M   'P 1'
#
loop_
_entity.id
_entity.type
_entity.pdbx_description
1 polymer ?
#
loop_
_entity_poly.entity_id
_entity_poly.type
_entity_poly.pdbx_seq_one_letter_code
_entity_poly.pdbx_strand_id
1 'polypeptide(L)'
;MYPQWRPTFLEYALGYAAAELSWALILASARQIPQQVASLKAGAWQMGVGRALRGRTLGIFGYGRIGKVVAGYGRAFGMKVLIWGRENSLNRPGVSGGFLRR
;
A
#
# COMPACT_ATOMS: atom_id res chain seq x y z
N MET A 1 18.50 -14.28 -33.74
CA MET A 1 17.12 -13.82 -34.00
C MET A 1 16.22 -14.49 -32.96
N TYR A 2 15.99 -13.86 -31.80
CA TYR A 2 15.11 -14.38 -30.74
C TYR A 2 13.76 -13.66 -30.80
N PRO A 3 12.62 -14.37 -30.70
CA PRO A 3 11.30 -13.80 -30.96
C PRO A 3 10.74 -13.03 -29.76
N GLN A 4 10.12 -11.88 -30.07
CA GLN A 4 9.57 -10.85 -29.16
C GLN A 4 8.31 -11.23 -28.32
N TRP A 5 8.04 -12.51 -28.04
CA TRP A 5 6.81 -12.94 -27.35
C TRP A 5 6.87 -12.79 -25.82
N ARG A 6 7.25 -11.62 -25.28
CA ARG A 6 7.01 -11.34 -23.85
C ARG A 6 5.52 -10.99 -23.66
N PRO A 7 4.74 -11.79 -22.92
CA PRO A 7 3.33 -11.49 -22.70
C PRO A 7 3.22 -10.29 -21.74
N THR A 8 2.92 -9.11 -22.29
CA THR A 8 2.66 -7.87 -21.54
C THR A 8 1.55 -8.03 -20.49
N PHE A 9 0.65 -9.01 -20.64
CA PHE A 9 -0.44 -9.27 -19.71
C PHE A 9 0.00 -9.74 -18.31
N LEU A 10 1.06 -10.56 -18.19
CA LEU A 10 1.50 -11.09 -16.90
C LEU A 10 2.21 -10.04 -16.04
N GLU A 11 3.01 -9.18 -16.66
CA GLU A 11 3.73 -8.11 -15.95
C GLU A 11 2.79 -7.01 -15.43
N TYR A 12 1.65 -6.78 -16.11
CA TYR A 12 0.70 -5.76 -15.69
C TYR A 12 -0.21 -6.22 -14.55
N ALA A 13 -0.69 -7.46 -14.60
CA ALA A 13 -1.64 -8.00 -13.62
C ALA A 13 -1.03 -8.20 -12.23
N LEU A 14 0.21 -8.68 -12.14
CA LEU A 14 0.86 -8.98 -10.84
C LEU A 14 1.08 -7.71 -9.99
N GLY A 15 1.35 -6.57 -10.64
CA GLY A 15 1.59 -5.31 -9.92
C GLY A 15 0.35 -4.76 -9.22
N TYR A 16 -0.85 -4.94 -9.80
CA TYR A 16 -2.10 -4.49 -9.17
C TYR A 16 -2.54 -5.45 -8.06
N ALA A 17 -2.50 -6.77 -8.32
CA ALA A 17 -2.84 -7.77 -7.30
C ALA A 17 -1.98 -7.63 -6.03
N ALA A 18 -0.66 -7.41 -6.18
CA ALA A 18 0.24 -7.18 -5.05
C ALA A 18 -0.07 -5.87 -4.30
N ALA A 19 -0.44 -4.80 -5.02
CA ALA A 19 -0.84 -3.53 -4.41
C ALA A 19 -2.16 -3.65 -3.63
N GLU A 20 -3.15 -4.34 -4.21
CA GLU A 20 -4.45 -4.60 -3.59
C GLU A 20 -4.29 -5.47 -2.33
N LEU A 21 -3.51 -6.53 -2.40
CA LEU A 21 -3.22 -7.37 -1.24
C LEU A 21 -2.50 -6.56 -0.14
N SER A 22 -1.51 -5.74 -0.50
CA SER A 22 -0.83 -4.85 0.45
C SER A 22 -1.82 -3.91 1.13
N TRP A 23 -2.75 -3.35 0.37
CA TRP A 23 -3.79 -2.47 0.90
C TRP A 23 -4.76 -3.20 1.83
N ALA A 24 -5.19 -4.40 1.46
CA ALA A 24 -6.04 -5.25 2.28
C ALA A 24 -5.37 -5.57 3.62
N LEU A 25 -4.06 -5.88 3.63
CA LEU A 25 -3.30 -6.13 4.86
C LEU A 25 -3.21 -4.89 5.75
N ILE A 26 -3.01 -3.70 5.18
CA ILE A 26 -3.03 -2.42 5.93
C ILE A 26 -4.39 -2.22 6.61
N LEU A 27 -5.49 -2.42 5.87
CA LEU A 27 -6.85 -2.30 6.41
C LEU A 27 -7.14 -3.34 7.49
N ALA A 28 -6.76 -4.60 7.23
CA ALA A 28 -6.93 -5.70 8.17
C ALA A 28 -6.20 -5.44 9.49
N SER A 29 -4.98 -4.91 9.42
CA SER A 29 -4.20 -4.51 10.59
C SER A 29 -4.86 -3.33 11.33
N ALA A 30 -5.23 -2.27 10.61
CA ALA A 30 -5.83 -1.08 11.21
C ALA A 30 -7.16 -1.36 11.93
N ARG A 31 -7.98 -2.27 11.39
CA ARG A 31 -9.29 -2.62 11.94
C ARG A 31 -9.30 -3.91 12.77
N GLN A 32 -8.14 -4.55 12.92
CA GLN A 32 -7.97 -5.81 13.64
C GLN A 32 -8.93 -6.90 13.13
N ILE A 33 -9.12 -6.97 11.80
CA ILE A 33 -10.15 -7.82 11.18
C ILE A 33 -10.01 -9.29 11.60
N PRO A 34 -8.82 -9.91 11.56
CA PRO A 34 -8.68 -11.32 11.96
C PRO A 34 -9.12 -11.56 13.41
N GLN A 35 -8.79 -10.64 14.31
CA GLN A 35 -9.14 -10.75 15.73
C GLN A 35 -10.64 -10.52 15.96
N GLN A 36 -11.25 -9.57 15.24
CA GLN A 36 -12.70 -9.34 15.29
C GLN A 36 -13.49 -10.55 14.81
N VAL A 37 -13.03 -11.17 13.72
CA VAL A 37 -13.62 -12.41 13.20
C VAL A 37 -13.49 -13.54 14.22
N ALA A 38 -12.34 -13.67 14.90
CA ALA A 38 -12.16 -14.66 15.95
C ALA A 38 -13.10 -14.40 17.15
N SER A 39 -13.23 -13.15 17.60
CA SER A 39 -14.16 -12.76 18.68
C SER A 39 -15.61 -13.11 18.32
N LEU A 40 -16.04 -12.77 17.10
CA LEU A 40 -17.39 -13.04 16.64
C LEU A 40 -17.67 -14.55 16.59
N LYS A 41 -16.71 -15.34 16.11
CA LYS A 41 -16.80 -16.82 16.12
C LYS A 41 -16.88 -17.40 17.53
N ALA A 42 -16.31 -16.72 18.52
CA ALA A 42 -16.41 -17.08 19.94
C ALA A 42 -17.72 -16.59 20.60
N GLY A 43 -18.66 -16.02 19.84
CA GLY A 43 -19.93 -15.51 20.35
C GLY A 43 -19.83 -14.14 21.02
N ALA A 44 -18.68 -13.48 20.95
CA ALA A 44 -18.45 -12.19 21.59
C ALA A 44 -18.56 -11.04 20.57
N TRP A 45 -19.38 -10.04 20.92
CA TRP A 45 -19.51 -8.75 20.24
C TRP A 45 -19.17 -7.63 21.24
N GLN A 46 -18.26 -6.69 21.03
CA GLN A 46 -17.27 -6.38 20.00
C GLN A 46 -15.94 -6.14 20.75
N MET A 47 -14.77 -6.49 20.18
CA MET A 47 -13.50 -6.36 20.94
C MET A 47 -12.93 -4.92 20.99
N GLY A 48 -13.36 -4.05 20.08
CA GLY A 48 -12.89 -2.67 19.91
C GLY A 48 -13.23 -2.12 18.53
N VAL A 49 -12.93 -0.85 18.23
CA VAL A 49 -13.27 -0.21 16.94
C VAL A 49 -12.12 -0.17 15.91
N GLY A 50 -10.90 -0.54 16.34
CA GLY A 50 -9.68 -0.37 15.56
C GLY A 50 -9.32 1.11 15.36
N ARG A 51 -8.49 1.39 14.35
CA ARG A 51 -7.98 2.73 14.03
C ARG A 51 -8.44 3.16 12.64
N ALA A 52 -8.84 4.43 12.52
CA ALA A 52 -9.08 5.07 11.23
C ALA A 52 -7.76 5.43 10.54
N LEU A 53 -7.73 5.28 9.21
CA LEU A 53 -6.57 5.64 8.38
C LEU A 53 -6.54 7.14 8.01
N ARG A 54 -7.71 7.77 7.86
CA ARG A 54 -7.82 9.19 7.46
C ARG A 54 -7.03 10.10 8.39
N GLY A 55 -6.28 11.05 7.82
CA GLY A 55 -5.44 12.00 8.54
C GLY A 55 -4.12 11.42 9.06
N ARG A 56 -3.89 10.11 8.94
CA ARG A 56 -2.61 9.49 9.33
C ARG A 56 -1.58 9.55 8.21
N THR A 57 -0.34 9.27 8.56
CA THR A 57 0.78 9.22 7.62
C THR A 57 1.03 7.80 7.12
N LEU A 58 1.09 7.62 5.80
CA LEU A 58 1.53 6.38 5.15
C LEU A 58 2.95 6.56 4.61
N GLY A 59 3.90 5.83 5.18
CA GLY A 59 5.28 5.76 4.67
C GLY A 59 5.43 4.67 3.62
N ILE A 60 5.98 4.99 2.45
CA ILE A 60 6.23 4.06 1.36
C ILE A 60 7.73 4.01 1.07
N PHE A 61 8.33 2.86 1.33
CA PHE A 61 9.73 2.60 1.02
C PHE A 61 9.84 1.95 -0.37
N GLY A 62 10.26 2.75 -1.36
CA GLY A 62 10.36 2.35 -2.76
C GLY A 62 9.16 2.80 -3.60
N TYR A 63 9.39 3.75 -4.52
CA TYR A 63 8.36 4.32 -5.40
C TYR A 63 8.34 3.70 -6.81
N GLY A 64 8.33 2.37 -6.84
CA GLY A 64 8.18 1.58 -8.07
C GLY A 64 6.73 1.49 -8.54
N ARG A 65 6.42 0.52 -9.42
CA ARG A 65 5.08 0.30 -9.96
C ARG A 65 4.01 0.08 -8.87
N ILE A 66 4.27 -0.85 -7.94
CA ILE A 66 3.35 -1.18 -6.84
C ILE A 66 3.22 -0.01 -5.86
N GLY A 67 4.35 0.58 -5.44
CA GLY A 67 4.37 1.70 -4.48
C GLY A 67 3.58 2.92 -4.96
N LYS A 68 3.53 3.18 -6.27
CA LYS A 68 2.67 4.23 -6.84
C LYS A 68 1.18 3.95 -6.67
N VAL A 69 0.76 2.71 -6.90
CA VAL A 69 -0.64 2.30 -6.74
C VAL A 69 -1.05 2.40 -5.27
N VAL A 70 -0.21 1.89 -4.36
CA VAL A 70 -0.44 1.99 -2.90
C VAL A 70 -0.47 3.44 -2.43
N ALA A 71 0.39 4.31 -2.97
CA ALA A 71 0.35 5.75 -2.70
C ALA A 71 -0.99 6.38 -3.14
N GLY A 72 -1.53 5.93 -4.28
CA GLY A 72 -2.86 6.33 -4.75
C GLY A 72 -3.95 5.97 -3.75
N TYR A 73 -3.95 4.73 -3.25
CA TYR A 73 -4.90 4.29 -2.22
C TYR A 73 -4.76 5.13 -0.92
N GLY A 74 -3.54 5.38 -0.47
CA GLY A 74 -3.26 6.26 0.68
C GLY A 74 -3.88 7.65 0.54
N ARG A 75 -3.65 8.30 -0.61
CA ARG A 75 -4.23 9.63 -0.89
C ARG A 75 -5.76 9.58 -0.94
N ALA A 76 -6.33 8.56 -1.58
CA ALA A 76 -7.79 8.38 -1.68
C ALA A 76 -8.44 8.20 -0.29
N PHE A 77 -7.76 7.53 0.63
CA PHE A 77 -8.20 7.39 2.03
C PHE A 77 -7.92 8.62 2.90
N GLY A 78 -7.41 9.71 2.32
CA GLY A 78 -7.10 10.96 3.03
C GLY A 78 -5.89 10.85 3.96
N MET A 79 -4.92 10.00 3.62
CA MET A 79 -3.66 9.88 4.34
C MET A 79 -2.60 10.86 3.80
N LYS A 80 -1.70 11.31 4.66
CA LYS A 80 -0.46 11.97 4.26
C LYS A 80 0.54 10.93 3.77
N VAL A 81 0.84 10.89 2.48
CA VAL A 81 1.78 9.91 1.93
C VAL A 81 3.19 10.47 1.94
N LEU A 82 4.11 9.77 2.59
CA LEU A 82 5.55 10.04 2.55
C LEU A 82 6.23 8.93 1.77
N ILE A 83 7.13 9.32 0.88
CA ILE A 83 7.84 8.37 0.03
C ILE A 83 9.32 8.45 0.34
N TRP A 84 9.95 7.29 0.43
CA TRP A 84 11.37 7.15 0.61
C TRP A 84 11.94 6.29 -0.51
N GLY A 85 13.07 6.69 -1.10
CA GLY A 85 13.71 5.91 -2.16
C GLY A 85 14.89 6.61 -2.82
N ARG A 86 15.43 5.97 -3.88
CA ARG A 86 16.49 6.53 -4.71
C ARG A 86 16.05 7.81 -5.43
N GLU A 87 16.99 8.68 -5.77
CA GLU A 87 16.77 10.00 -6.36
C GLU A 87 15.85 9.98 -7.60
N ASN A 88 16.08 9.06 -8.54
CA ASN A 88 15.25 8.86 -9.74
C ASN A 88 13.79 8.51 -9.43
N SER A 89 13.51 8.01 -8.23
CA SER A 89 12.17 7.67 -7.76
C SER A 89 11.44 8.88 -7.18
N LEU A 90 12.18 9.86 -6.63
CA LEU A 90 11.66 11.05 -5.95
C LEU A 90 11.44 12.24 -6.88
N ASN A 91 12.13 12.31 -8.03
CA ASN A 91 12.01 13.40 -9.02
C ASN A 91 10.67 13.37 -9.81
N ARG A 92 9.58 12.92 -9.19
CA ARG A 92 8.24 12.88 -9.79
C ARG A 92 7.33 13.90 -9.10
N PRO A 93 6.51 14.64 -9.86
CA PRO A 93 5.61 15.62 -9.28
C PRO A 93 4.66 14.97 -8.26
N GLY A 94 4.45 15.64 -7.12
CA GLY A 94 3.56 15.17 -6.04
C GLY A 94 4.18 14.17 -5.05
N VAL A 95 5.50 14.06 -5.00
CA VAL A 95 6.24 13.25 -4.02
C VAL A 95 6.88 14.15 -2.96
N SER A 96 6.49 13.98 -1.70
CA SER A 96 7.16 14.60 -0.55
C SER A 96 7.98 13.52 0.16
N GLY A 97 9.31 13.59 0.07
CA GLY A 97 10.22 12.55 0.57
C GLY A 97 11.59 13.09 0.98
N GLY A 98 12.17 12.52 2.05
CA GLY A 98 13.52 12.84 2.52
C GLY A 98 14.58 11.96 1.85
N PHE A 99 15.76 12.54 1.60
CA PHE A 99 16.89 11.90 0.93
C PHE A 99 17.96 11.44 1.95
N LEU A 100 18.54 10.26 1.73
CA LEU A 100 19.81 9.90 2.39
C LEU A 100 20.97 10.52 1.60
N ARG A 101 21.56 11.61 2.08
CA ARG A 101 22.95 11.91 1.74
C ARG A 101 23.81 10.90 2.48
N ARG A 102 24.53 10.05 1.75
CA ARG A 102 25.75 9.44 2.32
C ARG A 102 26.81 10.51 2.45
#